data_AF-A0ABD0BRQ3-F1
#
_entry.id   AF-A0ABD0BRQ3-F1
#
_cell.length_a   1.000
_cell.length_b   1.000
_cell.length_c   1.000
_cell.angle_alpha   90.00
_cell.angle_beta   90.00
_cell.angle_gamma   90.00
#
_symmetry.space_group_name_H-M   'P 1'
#
loop_
_entity.id
_entity.type
_entity.pdbx_description
1 polymer ?
#
loop_
_entity_poly.entity_id
_entity_poly.type
_entity_poly.pdbx_seq_one_letter_code
_entity_poly.pdbx_strand_id
1 'polypeptide(L)'
;MRKPTRRTCKVCKQKFTATFDNVWWCCPEHGAIYALELRAKQKVKEAAKRISEQKEAEKAGRKRRKERLAELRPAGYYKAQAQQAFNAFIRARDADLPCISCGETNPPDLHGGQWDCGHFKTVGANPELRFEERNAHKQCKSCNAGAGKYTAKEATVAQHYEAGLVARYGQGYVDWLNGPHEMTNYRREDFIRIRDEYRAKLKALKQQEAA
;
A
#
# COMPACT_ATOMS: atom_id res chain seq x y z
N MET A 1 -55.76 2.71 -51.42
CA MET A 1 -55.56 1.74 -50.32
C MET A 1 -54.11 1.27 -50.34
N ARG A 2 -53.36 1.39 -49.24
CA ARG A 2 -51.96 0.93 -49.18
C ARG A 2 -51.96 -0.61 -49.29
N LYS A 3 -51.25 -1.18 -50.26
CA LYS A 3 -51.13 -2.63 -50.41
C LYS A 3 -50.59 -3.21 -49.09
N PRO A 4 -51.19 -4.27 -48.54
CA PRO A 4 -50.78 -4.79 -47.25
C PRO A 4 -49.33 -5.30 -47.33
N THR A 5 -48.51 -4.95 -46.33
CA THR A 5 -47.07 -5.20 -46.38
C THR A 5 -46.79 -6.69 -46.27
N ARG A 6 -46.10 -7.27 -47.26
CA ARG A 6 -45.57 -8.63 -47.17
C ARG A 6 -44.34 -8.65 -46.26
N ARG A 7 -44.34 -9.52 -45.27
CA ARG A 7 -43.27 -9.66 -44.27
C ARG A 7 -42.88 -11.13 -44.11
N THR A 8 -41.76 -11.36 -43.44
CA THR A 8 -41.29 -12.70 -43.07
C THR A 8 -41.57 -12.95 -41.60
N CYS A 9 -42.24 -14.07 -41.27
CA CYS A 9 -42.52 -14.45 -39.89
C CYS A 9 -41.23 -14.63 -39.10
N LYS A 10 -41.15 -14.05 -37.90
CA LYS A 10 -39.95 -14.14 -37.05
C LYS A 10 -39.70 -15.54 -36.47
N VAL A 11 -40.75 -16.38 -36.39
CA VAL A 11 -40.69 -17.76 -35.89
C VAL A 11 -40.40 -18.74 -37.04
N CYS A 12 -41.34 -18.97 -37.96
CA CYS A 12 -41.22 -19.98 -39.02
C CYS A 12 -40.53 -19.51 -40.33
N LYS A 13 -40.17 -18.23 -40.44
CA LYS A 13 -39.51 -17.63 -41.64
C LYS A 13 -40.31 -17.68 -42.95
N GLN A 14 -41.58 -18.06 -42.93
CA GLN A 14 -42.46 -17.98 -44.11
C GLN A 14 -42.88 -16.53 -44.41
N LYS A 15 -43.14 -16.24 -45.69
CA LYS A 15 -43.70 -14.95 -46.13
C LYS A 15 -45.20 -14.91 -45.84
N PHE A 16 -45.69 -13.80 -45.30
CA PHE A 16 -47.12 -13.57 -45.02
C PHE A 16 -47.50 -12.11 -45.29
N THR A 17 -48.80 -11.85 -45.41
CA THR A 17 -49.35 -10.50 -45.57
C THR A 17 -49.75 -9.97 -44.19
N ALA A 18 -49.09 -8.93 -43.70
CA ALA A 18 -49.33 -8.41 -42.36
C ALA A 18 -50.63 -7.60 -42.28
N THR A 19 -51.39 -7.82 -41.21
CA THR A 19 -52.63 -7.10 -40.91
C THR A 19 -52.39 -5.70 -40.35
N PHE A 20 -51.33 -5.53 -39.54
CA PHE A 20 -50.93 -4.24 -38.96
C PHE A 20 -49.41 -4.05 -39.03
N ASP A 21 -48.96 -2.80 -38.91
CA ASP A 21 -47.54 -2.42 -39.04
C ASP A 21 -46.63 -3.00 -37.93
N ASN A 22 -47.19 -3.41 -36.80
CA ASN A 22 -46.46 -4.02 -35.68
C ASN A 22 -46.53 -5.57 -35.67
N VAL A 23 -47.19 -6.19 -36.66
CA VAL A 23 -47.29 -7.65 -36.76
C VAL A 23 -46.09 -8.21 -37.51
N TRP A 24 -45.38 -9.13 -36.86
CA TRP A 24 -44.16 -9.78 -37.38
C TRP A 24 -44.27 -11.31 -37.39
N TRP A 25 -45.48 -11.84 -37.25
CA TRP A 25 -45.81 -13.26 -37.18
C TRP A 25 -46.96 -13.61 -38.12
N CYS A 26 -47.02 -14.84 -38.62
CA CYS A 26 -48.03 -15.26 -39.60
C CYS A 26 -49.33 -15.81 -39.00
N CYS A 27 -49.34 -16.21 -37.72
CA CYS A 27 -50.50 -16.73 -37.00
C CYS A 27 -50.43 -16.41 -35.49
N PRO A 28 -51.55 -16.45 -34.75
CA PRO A 28 -51.58 -16.13 -33.32
C PRO A 28 -50.55 -16.91 -32.47
N GLU A 29 -50.34 -18.19 -32.75
CA GLU A 29 -49.35 -19.03 -32.05
C GLU A 29 -47.91 -18.51 -32.21
N HIS A 30 -47.51 -18.18 -33.44
CA HIS A 30 -46.20 -17.55 -33.68
C HIS A 30 -46.09 -16.15 -33.06
N GLY A 31 -47.22 -15.44 -32.91
CA GLY A 31 -47.28 -14.19 -32.16
C GLY A 31 -46.94 -14.39 -30.68
N ALA A 32 -47.51 -15.42 -30.05
CA ALA A 32 -47.23 -15.78 -28.66
C ALA A 32 -45.76 -16.18 -28.47
N ILE A 33 -45.20 -17.03 -29.34
CA ILE A 33 -43.78 -17.44 -29.28
C ILE A 33 -42.86 -16.22 -29.42
N TYR A 34 -43.10 -15.36 -30.41
CA TYR A 34 -42.29 -14.17 -30.64
C TYR A 34 -42.38 -13.17 -29.48
N ALA A 35 -43.56 -13.00 -28.88
CA ALA A 35 -43.73 -12.16 -27.69
C ALA A 35 -42.93 -12.70 -26.49
N LEU A 36 -42.92 -14.03 -26.27
CA LEU A 36 -42.11 -14.67 -25.24
C LEU A 36 -40.61 -14.47 -25.48
N GLU A 37 -40.13 -14.63 -26.72
CA GLU A 37 -38.73 -14.38 -27.09
C GLU A 37 -38.31 -12.92 -26.84
N LEU A 38 -39.15 -11.96 -27.23
CA LEU A 38 -38.90 -10.54 -26.99
C LEU A 38 -38.82 -10.23 -25.50
N ARG A 39 -39.74 -10.79 -24.70
CA ARG A 39 -39.74 -10.64 -23.24
C ARG A 39 -38.49 -11.26 -22.61
N ALA A 40 -38.03 -12.42 -23.09
CA ALA A 40 -36.80 -13.04 -22.63
C ALA A 40 -35.57 -12.18 -22.94
N LYS A 41 -35.46 -11.66 -24.18
CA LYS A 41 -34.37 -10.74 -24.58
C LYS A 41 -34.38 -9.45 -23.75
N GLN A 42 -35.56 -8.92 -23.45
CA GLN A 42 -35.69 -7.73 -22.62
C GLN A 42 -35.23 -8.00 -21.18
N LYS A 43 -35.63 -9.12 -20.56
CA LYS A 43 -35.16 -9.52 -19.22
C LYS A 43 -33.63 -9.63 -19.15
N VAL A 44 -32.99 -10.21 -20.16
CA VAL A 44 -31.52 -10.31 -20.22
C VAL A 44 -30.86 -8.93 -20.30
N LYS A 45 -31.37 -8.04 -21.16
CA LYS A 45 -30.86 -6.66 -21.27
C LYS A 45 -31.03 -5.87 -19.97
N GLU A 46 -32.19 -5.99 -19.32
CA GLU A 46 -32.45 -5.33 -18.04
C GLU A 46 -31.55 -5.87 -16.93
N ALA A 47 -31.34 -7.19 -16.86
CA ALA A 47 -30.41 -7.80 -15.92
C ALA A 47 -28.97 -7.32 -16.14
N ALA A 48 -28.51 -7.30 -17.39
CA ALA A 48 -27.18 -6.79 -17.74
C ALA A 48 -27.00 -5.31 -17.36
N LYS A 49 -28.02 -4.47 -17.62
CA LYS A 49 -28.03 -3.05 -17.22
C LYS A 49 -27.93 -2.90 -15.70
N ARG A 50 -28.75 -3.64 -14.94
CA ARG A 50 -28.73 -3.63 -13.46
C ARG A 50 -27.38 -4.04 -12.91
N ILE A 51 -26.77 -5.11 -13.44
CA ILE A 51 -25.43 -5.56 -13.03
C ILE A 51 -24.38 -4.48 -13.30
N SER A 52 -24.44 -3.82 -14.47
CA SER A 52 -23.54 -2.72 -14.81
C SER A 52 -23.69 -1.53 -13.86
N GLU A 53 -24.93 -1.11 -13.58
CA GLU A 53 -25.23 -0.02 -12.64
C GLU A 53 -24.77 -0.33 -11.22
N GLN A 54 -24.97 -1.58 -10.75
CA GLN A 54 -24.46 -2.04 -9.47
C GLN A 54 -22.93 -1.97 -9.41
N LYS A 55 -22.22 -2.46 -10.43
CA LYS A 55 -20.75 -2.41 -10.49
C LYS A 55 -20.22 -0.98 -10.47
N GLU A 56 -20.83 -0.07 -11.22
CA GLU A 56 -20.43 1.34 -11.22
C GLU A 56 -20.74 2.02 -9.87
N ALA A 57 -21.89 1.73 -9.26
CA ALA A 57 -22.23 2.22 -7.93
C ALA A 57 -21.25 1.71 -6.86
N GLU A 58 -20.86 0.42 -6.92
CA GLU A 58 -19.86 -0.17 -6.03
C GLU A 58 -18.48 0.48 -6.24
N LYS A 59 -18.05 0.66 -7.49
CA LYS A 59 -16.78 1.32 -7.83
C LYS A 59 -16.75 2.76 -7.31
N ALA A 60 -17.82 3.51 -7.53
CA ALA A 60 -17.98 4.86 -6.99
C ALA A 60 -17.98 4.86 -5.45
N GLY A 61 -18.66 3.90 -4.82
CA GLY A 61 -18.67 3.71 -3.37
C GLY A 61 -17.27 3.42 -2.80
N ARG A 62 -16.51 2.53 -3.45
CA ARG A 62 -15.10 2.23 -3.09
C ARG A 62 -14.21 3.46 -3.23
N LYS A 63 -14.36 4.24 -4.31
CA LYS A 63 -13.61 5.48 -4.53
C LYS A 63 -13.89 6.50 -3.42
N ARG A 64 -15.17 6.80 -3.16
CA ARG A 64 -15.58 7.71 -2.07
C ARG A 64 -15.06 7.28 -0.71
N ARG A 65 -15.14 5.98 -0.39
CA ARG A 65 -14.62 5.43 0.87
C ARG A 65 -13.11 5.65 0.96
N LYS A 66 -12.35 5.37 -0.10
CA LYS A 66 -10.89 5.56 -0.16
C LYS A 66 -10.49 7.02 0.05
N GLU A 67 -11.20 7.96 -0.59
CA GLU A 67 -10.95 9.39 -0.48
C GLU A 67 -11.23 9.89 0.95
N ARG A 68 -12.38 9.53 1.52
CA ARG A 68 -12.73 9.86 2.90
C ARG A 68 -11.72 9.30 3.91
N LEU A 69 -11.28 8.05 3.72
CA LEU A 69 -10.22 7.46 4.54
C LEU A 69 -8.88 8.19 4.39
N ALA A 70 -8.56 8.72 3.21
CA ALA A 70 -7.35 9.47 2.99
C ALA A 70 -7.40 10.85 3.67
N GLU A 71 -8.55 11.52 3.63
CA GLU A 71 -8.79 12.81 4.28
C GLU A 71 -8.72 12.69 5.81
N LEU A 72 -9.35 11.65 6.36
CA LEU A 72 -9.39 11.38 7.80
C LEU A 72 -8.11 10.76 8.36
N ARG A 73 -7.03 10.60 7.57
CA ARG A 73 -5.80 9.99 8.07
C ARG A 73 -5.12 10.89 9.11
N PRO A 74 -4.87 10.37 10.33
CA PRO A 74 -4.17 11.13 11.35
C PRO A 74 -2.69 11.33 10.98
N ALA A 75 -2.03 12.34 11.54
CA ALA A 75 -0.61 12.58 11.34
C ALA A 75 0.26 11.35 11.69
N GLY A 76 -0.16 10.57 12.69
CA GLY A 76 0.48 9.32 13.09
C GLY A 76 0.57 8.27 11.96
N TYR A 77 -0.39 8.26 11.03
CA TYR A 77 -0.34 7.38 9.86
C TYR A 77 0.86 7.71 8.97
N TYR A 78 1.05 8.99 8.65
CA TYR A 78 2.15 9.44 7.80
C TYR A 78 3.51 9.27 8.50
N LYS A 79 3.58 9.57 9.80
CA LYS A 79 4.76 9.30 10.64
C LYS A 79 5.17 7.82 10.59
N ALA A 80 4.20 6.91 10.71
CA ALA A 80 4.48 5.48 10.62
C ALA A 80 4.99 5.07 9.23
N GLN A 81 4.43 5.62 8.15
CA GLN A 81 4.92 5.34 6.80
C GLN A 81 6.35 5.87 6.56
N ALA A 82 6.64 7.07 7.06
CA ALA A 82 7.99 7.64 7.01
C ALA A 82 8.99 6.75 7.76
N GLN A 83 8.64 6.32 8.98
CA GLN A 83 9.48 5.43 9.79
C GLN A 83 9.71 4.08 9.09
N GLN A 84 8.69 3.48 8.48
CA GLN A 84 8.84 2.22 7.74
C GLN A 84 9.80 2.37 6.56
N ALA A 85 9.68 3.45 5.79
CA ALA A 85 10.58 3.72 4.66
C ALA A 85 12.02 3.95 5.11
N PHE A 86 12.21 4.78 6.15
CA PHE A 86 13.52 5.03 6.77
C PHE A 86 14.16 3.73 7.27
N ASN A 87 13.44 2.94 8.07
CA ASN A 87 13.95 1.69 8.64
C ASN A 87 14.30 0.66 7.54
N ALA A 88 13.55 0.64 6.44
CA ALA A 88 13.84 -0.25 5.32
C ALA A 88 15.13 0.17 4.60
N PHE A 89 15.33 1.48 4.40
CA PHE A 89 16.57 2.01 3.83
C PHE A 89 17.78 1.71 4.72
N ILE A 90 17.73 2.00 6.02
CA ILE A 90 18.87 1.76 6.94
C ILE A 90 19.28 0.28 6.94
N ARG A 91 18.33 -0.65 6.97
CA ARG A 91 18.63 -2.09 6.93
C ARG A 91 19.28 -2.53 5.61
N ALA A 92 18.90 -1.91 4.50
CA ALA A 92 19.52 -2.19 3.20
C ALA A 92 20.91 -1.54 3.09
N ARG A 93 21.06 -0.28 3.52
CA ARG A 93 22.35 0.44 3.57
C ARG A 93 23.40 -0.34 4.35
N ASP A 94 22.99 -0.92 5.48
CA ASP A 94 23.88 -1.66 6.39
C ASP A 94 23.82 -3.19 6.16
N ALA A 95 23.35 -3.65 4.99
CA ALA A 95 23.12 -5.07 4.71
C ALA A 95 24.38 -5.93 4.97
N ASP A 96 25.56 -5.43 4.64
CA ASP A 96 26.83 -6.16 4.78
C ASP A 96 27.55 -5.93 6.11
N LEU A 97 27.03 -5.06 6.98
CA LEU A 97 27.64 -4.78 8.27
C LEU A 97 27.14 -5.74 9.36
N PRO A 98 27.95 -6.13 10.35
CA PRO A 98 27.43 -6.86 11.51
C PRO A 98 26.50 -5.98 12.36
N CYS A 99 25.81 -6.59 13.32
CA CYS A 99 25.05 -5.86 14.35
C CYS A 99 25.90 -4.75 14.98
N ILE A 100 25.37 -3.52 15.01
CA ILE A 100 26.09 -2.37 15.60
C ILE A 100 26.44 -2.56 17.08
N SER A 101 25.63 -3.30 17.84
CA SER A 101 25.89 -3.53 19.27
C SER A 101 26.76 -4.76 19.51
N CYS A 102 26.33 -5.94 19.07
CA CYS A 102 27.01 -7.18 19.46
C CYS A 102 27.98 -7.75 18.41
N GLY A 103 28.09 -7.16 17.22
CA GLY A 103 28.95 -7.68 16.15
C GLY A 103 28.47 -8.97 15.47
N GLU A 104 27.32 -9.52 15.87
CA GLU A 104 26.73 -10.72 15.24
C GLU A 104 26.44 -10.50 13.76
N THR A 105 26.64 -11.52 12.92
CA THR A 105 26.39 -11.50 11.47
C THR A 105 25.22 -12.40 11.06
N ASN A 106 24.83 -13.37 11.88
CA ASN A 106 23.72 -14.28 11.60
C ASN A 106 22.89 -14.57 12.87
N PRO A 107 22.14 -13.59 13.39
CA PRO A 107 21.31 -13.78 14.59
C PRO A 107 20.12 -14.69 14.30
N PRO A 108 19.51 -15.31 15.33
CA PRO A 108 18.32 -16.12 15.15
C PRO A 108 17.16 -15.31 14.55
N ASP A 109 16.37 -15.95 13.68
CA ASP A 109 15.15 -15.35 13.13
C ASP A 109 14.05 -15.32 14.20
N LEU A 110 13.57 -14.12 14.52
CA LEU A 110 12.53 -13.89 15.51
C LEU A 110 11.31 -13.26 14.82
N HIS A 111 10.19 -13.11 15.53
CA HIS A 111 8.97 -12.54 14.94
C HIS A 111 9.24 -11.19 14.25
N GLY A 112 9.03 -11.12 12.94
CA GLY A 112 9.30 -9.93 12.13
C GLY A 112 10.73 -9.82 11.58
N GLY A 113 11.52 -10.89 11.59
CA GLY A 113 12.84 -11.01 10.93
C GLY A 113 14.03 -11.03 11.90
N GLN A 114 15.23 -11.15 11.33
CA GLN A 114 16.50 -11.11 12.08
C GLN A 114 16.96 -9.69 12.49
N TRP A 115 16.62 -8.70 11.66
CA TRP A 115 17.25 -7.36 11.69
C TRP A 115 16.25 -6.22 11.82
N ASP A 116 16.57 -5.28 12.70
CA ASP A 116 15.87 -4.03 12.92
C ASP A 116 16.76 -2.81 12.59
N CYS A 117 16.12 -1.65 12.52
CA CYS A 117 16.76 -0.34 12.50
C CYS A 117 16.82 0.17 13.95
N GLY A 118 17.96 -0.01 14.62
CA GLY A 118 18.18 0.46 15.98
C GLY A 118 18.66 1.91 16.01
N HIS A 119 18.18 2.69 16.97
CA HIS A 119 18.57 4.09 17.16
C HIS A 119 19.48 4.25 18.38
N PHE A 120 20.62 4.93 18.24
CA PHE A 120 21.52 5.21 19.36
C PHE A 120 20.85 6.15 20.38
N LYS A 121 20.38 7.30 19.90
CA LYS A 121 19.52 8.22 20.65
C LYS A 121 18.06 7.87 20.36
N THR A 122 17.34 7.44 21.40
CA THR A 122 15.97 6.94 21.23
C THR A 122 15.04 7.99 20.62
N VAL A 123 14.19 7.58 19.68
CA VAL A 123 13.27 8.48 18.94
C VAL A 123 12.16 9.11 19.80
N GLY A 124 11.99 8.62 21.04
CA GLY A 124 11.06 9.17 22.02
C GLY A 124 11.67 10.31 22.83
N ALA A 125 12.95 10.20 23.18
CA ALA A 125 13.66 11.24 23.92
C ALA A 125 14.33 12.28 23.01
N ASN A 126 14.69 11.90 21.77
CA ASN A 126 15.42 12.73 20.81
C ASN A 126 14.68 12.73 19.46
N PRO A 127 13.45 13.29 19.39
CA PRO A 127 12.62 13.26 18.18
C PRO A 127 13.26 13.97 16.97
N GLU A 128 14.14 14.94 17.20
CA GLU A 128 14.92 15.66 16.19
C GLU A 128 15.87 14.74 15.42
N LEU A 129 16.43 13.73 16.09
CA LEU A 129 17.32 12.72 15.49
C LEU A 129 16.57 11.50 14.91
N ARG A 130 15.24 11.53 14.82
CA ARG A 130 14.43 10.36 14.42
C ARG A 130 14.76 9.81 13.04
N PHE A 131 14.99 10.72 12.09
CA PHE A 131 15.29 10.40 10.68
C PHE A 131 16.69 10.85 10.30
N GLU A 132 17.55 11.09 11.29
CA GLU A 132 18.98 11.30 11.07
C GLU A 132 19.62 9.94 10.85
N GLU A 133 20.17 9.73 9.65
CA GLU A 133 20.80 8.47 9.25
C GLU A 133 21.99 8.13 10.13
N ARG A 134 22.67 9.15 10.70
CA ARG A 134 23.77 8.95 11.64
C ARG A 134 23.35 8.41 13.00
N ASN A 135 22.07 8.55 13.33
CA ASN A 135 21.54 8.05 14.59
C ASN A 135 21.02 6.60 14.46
N ALA A 136 20.99 6.03 13.26
CA ALA A 136 20.29 4.78 12.97
C ALA A 136 21.15 3.77 12.20
N HIS A 137 21.18 2.53 12.70
CA HIS A 137 22.01 1.45 12.13
C HIS A 137 21.31 0.10 12.22
N LYS A 138 21.77 -0.87 11.42
CA LYS A 138 21.32 -2.26 11.52
C LYS A 138 21.70 -2.86 12.89
N GLN A 139 20.68 -3.35 13.58
CA GLN A 139 20.81 -3.99 14.88
C GLN A 139 20.01 -5.31 14.89
N CYS A 140 20.55 -6.37 15.48
CA CYS A 140 19.80 -7.62 15.61
C CYS A 140 18.62 -7.43 16.57
N LYS A 141 17.54 -8.19 16.38
CA LYS A 141 16.32 -8.06 17.21
C LYS A 141 16.57 -8.26 18.70
N SER A 142 17.48 -9.16 19.09
CA SER A 142 17.77 -9.44 20.51
C SER A 142 18.43 -8.26 21.22
N CYS A 143 19.29 -7.51 20.52
CA CYS A 143 19.87 -6.26 21.01
C CYS A 143 18.85 -5.13 20.98
N ASN A 144 18.13 -4.95 19.87
CA ASN A 144 17.14 -3.87 19.75
C ASN A 144 15.99 -4.01 20.77
N ALA A 145 15.49 -5.22 21.01
CA ALA A 145 14.49 -5.48 22.05
C ALA A 145 15.06 -5.37 23.47
N GLY A 146 16.37 -5.62 23.63
CA GLY A 146 17.09 -5.47 24.89
C GLY A 146 17.31 -4.01 25.31
N ALA A 147 17.06 -3.04 24.44
CA ALA A 147 17.09 -1.60 24.73
C ALA A 147 15.83 -1.11 25.48
N GLY A 148 15.08 -2.01 26.11
CA GLY A 148 13.91 -1.69 26.92
C GLY A 148 14.30 -0.86 28.14
N LYS A 149 13.65 0.31 28.28
CA LYS A 149 13.88 1.28 29.35
C LYS A 149 13.87 0.59 30.73
N TYR A 150 14.92 0.80 31.53
CA TYR A 150 15.08 0.30 32.90
C TYR A 150 15.42 -1.19 33.08
N THR A 151 16.04 -1.83 32.09
CA THR A 151 16.56 -3.20 32.25
C THR A 151 18.09 -3.20 32.36
N ALA A 152 18.69 -4.11 33.14
CA ALA A 152 20.15 -4.24 33.21
C ALA A 152 20.78 -4.51 31.82
N LYS A 153 20.01 -5.16 30.94
CA LYS A 153 20.39 -5.43 29.55
C LYS A 153 20.47 -4.17 28.69
N GLU A 154 19.71 -3.12 29.00
CA GLU A 154 19.71 -1.86 28.23
C GLU A 154 21.03 -1.11 28.39
N ALA A 155 21.53 -0.98 29.62
CA ALA A 155 22.83 -0.35 29.89
C ALA A 155 23.96 -1.05 29.12
N THR A 156 23.98 -2.38 29.11
CA THR A 156 24.97 -3.17 28.36
C THR A 156 24.82 -2.99 26.86
N VAL A 157 23.59 -3.01 26.32
CA VAL A 157 23.35 -2.81 24.87
C VAL A 157 23.72 -1.40 24.42
N ALA A 158 23.41 -0.36 25.21
CA ALA A 158 23.74 1.02 24.89
C ALA A 158 25.26 1.24 24.86
N GLN A 159 25.99 0.75 25.85
CA GLN A 159 27.46 0.80 25.89
C GLN A 159 28.09 0.08 24.68
N HIS A 160 27.57 -1.11 24.34
CA HIS A 160 28.04 -1.84 23.16
C HIS A 160 27.70 -1.13 21.84
N TYR A 161 26.53 -0.50 21.74
CA TYR A 161 26.17 0.32 20.59
C TYR A 161 27.15 1.49 20.43
N GLU A 162 27.42 2.22 21.52
CA GLU A 162 28.38 3.33 21.51
C GLU A 162 29.78 2.87 21.09
N ALA A 163 30.28 1.79 21.68
CA ALA A 163 31.57 1.21 21.30
C ALA A 163 31.61 0.83 19.81
N GLY A 164 30.51 0.28 19.27
CA GLY A 164 30.37 -0.01 17.85
C GLY A 164 30.39 1.24 16.96
N LEU A 165 29.79 2.35 17.41
CA LEU A 165 29.86 3.64 16.71
C LEU A 165 31.27 4.21 16.72
N VAL A 166 31.94 4.21 17.87
CA VAL A 166 33.32 4.69 17.99
C VAL A 166 34.25 3.86 17.10
N ALA A 167 34.09 2.53 17.08
CA ALA A 167 34.90 1.66 16.24
C ALA A 167 34.69 1.89 14.73
N ARG A 168 33.46 2.20 14.30
CA ARG A 168 33.13 2.39 12.87
C ARG A 168 33.38 3.80 12.35
N TYR A 169 33.09 4.81 13.17
CA TYR A 169 32.99 6.21 12.75
C TYR A 169 33.84 7.16 13.60
N GLY A 170 34.44 6.69 14.69
CA GLY A 170 35.26 7.49 15.59
C GLY A 170 34.46 8.22 16.68
N GLN A 171 35.18 8.73 17.68
CA GLN A 171 34.59 9.38 18.85
C GLN A 171 33.80 10.65 18.50
N GLY A 172 34.29 11.46 17.57
CA GLY A 172 33.60 12.69 17.15
C GLY A 172 32.20 12.46 16.59
N TYR A 173 31.93 11.27 16.05
CA TYR A 173 30.59 10.89 15.58
C TYR A 173 29.60 10.73 16.74
N VAL A 174 30.05 10.07 17.82
CA VAL A 174 29.28 9.88 19.05
C VAL A 174 29.10 11.21 19.77
N ASP A 175 30.16 12.02 19.85
CA ASP A 175 30.12 13.32 20.50
C ASP A 175 29.10 14.24 19.79
N TRP A 176 29.05 14.22 18.45
CA TRP A 176 28.05 14.95 17.70
C TRP A 176 26.62 14.47 18.01
N LEU A 177 26.38 13.15 18.07
CA LEU A 177 25.07 12.59 18.42
C LEU A 177 24.64 12.93 19.86
N ASN A 178 25.58 13.08 20.79
CA ASN A 178 25.34 13.48 22.16
C ASN A 178 25.25 15.00 22.35
N GLY A 179 25.67 15.78 21.35
CA GLY A 179 25.54 17.22 21.33
C GLY A 179 24.08 17.70 21.21
N PRO A 180 23.87 19.03 21.30
CA PRO A 180 22.55 19.63 21.13
C PRO A 180 22.11 19.57 19.66
N HIS A 181 20.81 19.31 19.44
CA HIS A 181 20.19 19.26 18.11
C HIS A 181 18.89 20.07 18.11
N GLU A 182 18.61 20.75 17.00
CA GLU A 182 17.40 21.56 16.86
C GLU A 182 16.16 20.72 16.59
N MET A 183 15.04 21.09 17.22
CA MET A 183 13.77 20.40 17.04
C MET A 183 13.22 20.61 15.62
N THR A 184 12.97 19.50 14.91
CA THR A 184 12.51 19.53 13.51
C THR A 184 11.05 19.91 13.34
N ASN A 185 10.21 19.70 14.37
CA ASN A 185 8.78 20.01 14.36
C ASN A 185 8.01 19.45 13.15
N TYR A 186 8.32 18.22 12.74
CA TYR A 186 7.78 17.59 11.54
C TYR A 186 6.25 17.64 11.45
N ARG A 187 5.77 18.07 10.29
CA ARG A 187 4.35 18.08 9.92
C ARG A 187 4.02 16.93 8.97
N ARG A 188 2.74 16.82 8.63
CA ARG A 188 2.21 15.78 7.73
C ARG A 188 2.99 15.72 6.42
N GLU A 189 3.24 16.88 5.82
CA GLU A 189 3.91 17.05 4.54
C GLU A 189 5.37 16.60 4.61
N ASP A 190 6.05 16.87 5.74
CA ASP A 190 7.42 16.40 5.97
C ASP A 190 7.48 14.88 6.04
N PHE A 191 6.56 14.22 6.74
CA PHE A 191 6.52 12.76 6.78
C PHE A 191 6.26 12.14 5.39
N ILE A 192 5.44 12.79 4.56
CA ILE A 192 5.23 12.37 3.17
C ILE A 192 6.53 12.50 2.38
N ARG A 193 7.21 13.65 2.46
CA ARG A 193 8.49 13.89 1.79
C ARG A 193 9.55 12.87 2.22
N ILE A 194 9.74 12.68 3.52
CA ILE A 194 10.68 11.72 4.11
C ILE A 194 10.39 10.31 3.62
N ARG A 195 9.13 9.88 3.63
CA ARG A 195 8.75 8.56 3.11
C ARG A 195 9.18 8.38 1.66
N ASP A 196 8.93 9.38 0.81
CA ASP A 196 9.19 9.29 -0.62
C ASP A 196 10.69 9.36 -0.92
N GLU A 197 11.45 10.18 -0.18
CA GLU A 197 12.91 10.24 -0.22
C GLU A 197 13.53 8.87 0.09
N TYR A 198 13.19 8.26 1.23
CA TYR A 198 13.80 6.99 1.64
C TYR A 198 13.36 5.81 0.76
N ARG A 199 12.16 5.87 0.16
CA ARG A 199 11.76 4.92 -0.89
C ARG A 199 12.61 5.06 -2.15
N ALA A 200 12.90 6.29 -2.56
CA ALA A 200 13.77 6.55 -3.71
C ALA A 200 15.21 6.08 -3.42
N LYS A 201 15.76 6.41 -2.25
CA LYS A 201 17.08 5.93 -1.80
C LYS A 201 17.17 4.41 -1.78
N LEU A 202 16.18 3.73 -1.19
CA LEU A 202 16.14 2.26 -1.16
C LEU A 202 16.06 1.65 -2.57
N LYS A 203 15.27 2.26 -3.47
CA LYS A 203 15.20 1.81 -4.87
C LYS A 203 16.54 1.98 -5.57
N ALA A 204 17.20 3.12 -5.40
CA ALA A 204 18.51 3.41 -6.00
C ALA A 204 19.57 2.42 -5.51
N LEU A 205 19.60 2.13 -4.20
CA LEU A 205 20.54 1.17 -3.62
C LEU A 205 20.37 -0.23 -4.23
N LYS A 206 19.13 -0.73 -4.29
CA LYS A 206 18.84 -2.04 -4.90
C LYS A 206 19.16 -2.10 -6.40
N GLN A 207 19.06 -0.98 -7.10
CA GLN A 207 19.44 -0.91 -8.50
C GLN A 207 20.96 -0.96 -8.68
N GLN A 208 21.73 -0.37 -7.76
CA GLN A 208 23.19 -0.45 -7.75
C GLN A 208 23.67 -1.86 -7.41
N GLU A 209 23.02 -2.56 -6.47
CA GLU A 209 23.36 -3.95 -6.11
C GLU A 209 23.08 -4.96 -7.24
N ALA A 210 22.11 -4.65 -8.12
CA ALA A 210 21.71 -5.53 -9.22
C ALA A 210 22.46 -5.27 -10.53
N ALA A 211 23.25 -4.19 -10.61
CA ALA A 211 24.03 -3.78 -11.78
C ALA A 211 25.46 -4.29 -11.68
#